data_AF-A0A6N6VMW9-F1
#
_entry.id   AF-A0A6N6VMW9-F1
#
_cell.length_a   1.000
_cell.length_b   1.000
_cell.length_c   1.000
_cell.angle_alpha   90.00
_cell.angle_beta   90.00
_cell.angle_gamma   90.00
#
_symmetry.space_group_name_H-M   'P 1'
#
loop_
_entity.id
_entity.type
_entity.pdbx_description
1 polymer ?
#
loop_
_entity_poly.entity_id
_entity_poly.type
_entity_poly.pdbx_seq_one_letter_code
_entity_poly.pdbx_strand_id
1 'polypeptide(L)'
;MAELQQKVEIADEWSLLRRVRSDQHVPDGNGGKRPSSAAFRDPNMSVDALELLQRDGQDWDQTLSADPSAGVVTFPAGAARALKQDVVHEPLDQNFAHTEVRGKKNATVARELARVSRWLRQAPTD
;
A
#
# COMPACT_ATOMS: atom_id res chain seq x y z
N MET A 1 13.15 -27.92 -4.01
CA MET A 1 12.42 -27.49 -5.22
C MET A 1 11.81 -26.14 -4.86
N ALA A 2 12.40 -25.03 -5.30
CA ALA A 2 11.78 -23.72 -5.09
C ALA A 2 10.62 -23.60 -6.06
N GLU A 3 9.38 -23.58 -5.56
CA GLU A 3 8.24 -23.18 -6.37
C GLU A 3 8.50 -21.76 -6.87
N LEU A 4 8.58 -21.60 -8.18
CA LEU A 4 8.54 -20.29 -8.81
C LEU A 4 7.17 -19.71 -8.50
N GLN A 5 7.06 -18.88 -7.46
CA GLN A 5 5.84 -18.10 -7.22
C GLN A 5 5.52 -17.33 -8.50
N GLN A 6 4.39 -17.65 -9.11
CA GLN A 6 4.01 -17.11 -10.40
C GLN A 6 3.81 -15.59 -10.27
N LYS A 7 4.57 -14.81 -11.04
CA LYS A 7 4.32 -13.36 -11.14
C LYS A 7 2.95 -13.14 -11.77
N VAL A 8 2.17 -12.25 -11.16
CA VAL A 8 0.79 -11.94 -11.55
C VAL A 8 0.78 -10.49 -12.01
N GLU A 9 0.11 -10.23 -13.11
CA GLU A 9 -0.12 -8.86 -13.54
C GLU A 9 -1.21 -8.23 -12.67
N ILE A 10 -0.88 -7.11 -12.02
CA ILE A 10 -1.81 -6.39 -11.16
C ILE A 10 -2.73 -5.52 -12.02
N ALA A 11 -4.03 -5.76 -12.04
CA ALA A 11 -4.96 -4.94 -12.82
C ALA A 11 -5.09 -3.51 -12.26
N ASP A 12 -5.54 -2.55 -13.05
CA ASP A 12 -5.62 -1.13 -12.63
C ASP A 12 -6.66 -0.91 -11.53
N GLU A 13 -7.73 -1.68 -11.57
CA GLU A 13 -8.83 -1.69 -10.61
C GLU A 13 -8.47 -2.35 -9.28
N TRP A 14 -7.35 -3.07 -9.22
CA TRP A 14 -6.93 -3.75 -7.99
C TRP A 14 -6.52 -2.75 -6.91
N SER A 15 -6.88 -3.09 -5.68
CA SER A 15 -6.64 -2.28 -4.50
C SER A 15 -5.27 -2.59 -3.91
N LEU A 16 -4.38 -1.59 -3.88
CA LEU A 16 -3.08 -1.69 -3.21
C LEU A 16 -3.20 -1.23 -1.77
N LEU A 17 -2.64 -2.00 -0.84
CA LEU A 17 -2.66 -1.77 0.59
C LEU A 17 -1.31 -1.27 1.07
N ARG A 18 -1.27 -0.08 1.68
CA ARG A 18 -0.05 0.50 2.23
C ARG A 18 -0.18 0.65 3.74
N ARG A 19 0.77 0.06 4.47
CA ARG A 19 0.98 0.35 5.90
C ARG A 19 1.44 1.81 6.07
N VAL A 20 0.83 2.51 7.01
CA VAL A 20 1.16 3.88 7.40
C VAL A 20 1.50 3.88 8.88
N ARG A 21 2.77 4.15 9.20
CA ARG A 21 3.24 4.20 10.59
C ARG A 21 2.63 5.38 11.35
N SER A 22 2.69 5.33 12.69
CA SER A 22 2.16 6.39 13.56
C SER A 22 2.82 7.77 13.31
N ASP A 23 4.09 7.79 12.89
CA ASP A 23 4.80 9.03 12.52
C ASP A 23 4.44 9.55 11.11
N GLN A 24 3.63 8.82 10.34
CA GLN A 24 3.35 9.08 8.93
C GLN A 24 1.92 9.55 8.65
N HIS A 25 1.17 9.97 9.67
CA HIS A 25 -0.14 10.60 9.50
C HIS A 25 -0.17 12.02 10.08
N VAL A 26 -0.97 12.90 9.50
CA VAL A 26 -1.13 14.29 9.93
C VAL A 26 -2.61 14.61 10.16
N PRO A 27 -2.95 15.62 10.98
CA PRO A 27 -4.32 16.10 11.10
C PRO A 27 -4.90 16.47 9.73
N ASP A 28 -6.16 16.12 9.50
CA ASP A 28 -6.88 16.45 8.25
C ASP A 28 -7.58 17.82 8.28
N GLY A 29 -7.62 18.47 9.44
CA GLY A 29 -8.29 19.77 9.65
C GLY A 29 -9.77 19.66 10.06
N ASN A 30 -10.35 18.46 10.02
CA ASN A 30 -11.74 18.15 10.36
C ASN A 30 -11.87 17.28 11.63
N GLY A 31 -10.82 17.25 12.46
CA GLY A 31 -10.76 16.40 13.65
C GLY A 31 -10.35 14.94 13.37
N GLY A 32 -10.00 14.61 12.12
CA GLY A 32 -9.49 13.30 11.73
C GLY A 32 -7.98 13.32 11.41
N LYS A 33 -7.50 12.18 10.92
CA LYS A 33 -6.13 11.98 10.44
C LYS A 33 -6.15 11.58 8.98
N ARG A 34 -5.18 12.04 8.22
CA ARG A 34 -4.90 11.60 6.85
C ARG A 34 -3.47 11.10 6.73
N PRO A 35 -3.18 10.16 5.81
CA PRO A 35 -1.81 9.76 5.58
C PRO A 35 -1.01 10.98 5.08
N SER A 36 0.21 11.12 5.59
CA SER A 36 1.14 12.14 5.12
C SER A 36 1.80 11.67 3.83
N SER A 37 2.28 12.60 3.01
CA SER A 37 3.09 12.25 1.84
C SER A 37 4.35 11.44 2.20
N ALA A 38 4.83 11.49 3.45
CA ALA A 38 6.01 10.73 3.88
C ALA A 38 5.80 9.21 3.79
N ALA A 39 4.55 8.74 3.95
CA ALA A 39 4.20 7.32 3.79
C ALA A 39 4.46 6.78 2.37
N PHE A 40 4.57 7.68 1.38
CA PHE A 40 4.65 7.40 -0.05
C PHE A 40 5.92 7.94 -0.71
N ARG A 41 7.01 8.17 0.04
CA ARG A 41 8.25 8.70 -0.54
C ARG A 41 9.28 7.65 -0.94
N ASP A 42 9.13 6.42 -0.46
CA ASP A 42 10.05 5.33 -0.78
C ASP A 42 10.02 5.03 -2.28
N PRO A 43 11.13 5.13 -3.03
CA PRO A 43 11.17 4.78 -4.45
C PRO A 43 10.69 3.35 -4.75
N ASN A 44 10.89 2.41 -3.83
CA ASN A 44 10.45 1.02 -3.92
C ASN A 44 9.44 0.75 -2.80
N MET A 45 8.26 1.33 -2.93
CA MET A 45 7.27 1.32 -1.86
C MET A 45 6.54 -0.02 -1.83
N SER A 46 6.80 -0.79 -0.77
CA SER A 46 6.06 -2.02 -0.48
C SER A 46 4.57 -1.78 -0.21
N VAL A 47 3.75 -2.56 -0.87
CA VAL A 47 2.30 -2.65 -0.71
C VAL A 47 1.86 -4.12 -0.81
N ASP A 48 0.63 -4.42 -0.44
CA ASP A 48 0.01 -5.72 -0.73
C ASP A 48 -1.15 -5.52 -1.70
N ALA A 49 -1.34 -6.43 -2.66
CA ALA A 49 -2.52 -6.42 -3.52
C ALA A 49 -3.67 -7.15 -2.82
N LEU A 50 -4.76 -6.43 -2.50
CA LEU A 50 -5.89 -6.98 -1.75
C LEU A 50 -6.52 -8.19 -2.45
N GLU A 51 -6.63 -8.15 -3.77
CA GLU A 51 -7.23 -9.21 -4.57
C GLU A 51 -6.39 -10.51 -4.54
N LEU A 52 -5.08 -10.41 -4.29
CA LEU A 52 -4.24 -11.59 -4.06
C LEU A 52 -4.46 -12.16 -2.67
N LEU A 53 -4.56 -11.31 -1.63
CA LEU A 53 -4.93 -11.76 -0.28
C LEU A 53 -6.26 -12.50 -0.29
N GLN A 54 -7.27 -11.94 -0.96
CA GLN A 54 -8.61 -12.51 -1.04
C GLN A 54 -8.65 -13.86 -1.78
N ARG A 55 -7.77 -14.09 -2.76
CA ARG A 55 -7.64 -15.39 -3.44
C ARG A 55 -7.15 -16.48 -2.50
N ASP A 56 -6.34 -16.13 -1.51
CA ASP A 56 -5.84 -17.04 -0.47
C ASP A 56 -6.77 -17.10 0.76
N GLY A 57 -7.97 -16.49 0.68
CA GLY A 57 -8.94 -16.45 1.77
C GLY A 57 -8.55 -15.51 2.92
N GLN A 58 -7.60 -14.61 2.67
CA GLN A 58 -7.16 -13.58 3.62
C GLN A 58 -7.85 -12.24 3.33
N ASP A 59 -7.87 -11.35 4.31
CA ASP A 59 -8.39 -9.98 4.17
C ASP A 59 -7.26 -8.95 4.37
N TRP A 60 -7.60 -7.66 4.25
CA TRP A 60 -6.66 -6.54 4.37
C TRP A 60 -5.89 -6.51 5.70
N ASP A 61 -6.39 -7.15 6.75
CA ASP A 61 -5.75 -7.19 8.07
C ASP A 61 -4.46 -8.02 8.06
N GLN A 62 -4.30 -8.95 7.13
CA GLN A 62 -3.06 -9.69 6.94
C GLN A 62 -1.87 -8.77 6.63
N THR A 63 -2.11 -7.63 5.97
CA THR A 63 -1.10 -6.58 5.75
C THR A 63 -0.51 -6.04 7.05
N LEU A 64 -1.19 -6.20 8.20
CA LEU A 64 -0.70 -5.75 9.51
C LEU A 64 0.10 -6.82 10.27
N SER A 65 0.20 -8.05 9.76
CA SER A 65 0.92 -9.14 10.44
C SER A 65 2.35 -8.76 10.85
N ALA A 66 3.04 -7.97 10.03
CA ALA A 66 4.40 -7.50 10.31
C ALA A 66 4.48 -6.28 11.25
N ASP A 67 3.41 -5.49 11.35
CA ASP A 67 3.34 -4.31 12.23
C ASP A 67 1.87 -4.00 12.62
N PRO A 68 1.37 -4.59 13.72
CA PRO A 68 0.01 -4.36 14.20
C PRO A 68 -0.27 -2.91 14.63
N SER A 69 0.77 -2.11 14.88
CA SER A 69 0.65 -0.72 15.32
C SER A 69 0.41 0.26 14.16
N ALA A 70 0.70 -0.16 12.92
CA ALA A 70 0.47 0.67 11.74
C ALA A 70 -1.03 0.83 11.41
N GLY A 71 -1.38 1.92 10.73
CA GLY A 71 -2.63 2.01 9.99
C GLY A 71 -2.49 1.38 8.60
N VAL A 72 -3.62 1.15 7.92
CA VAL A 72 -3.66 0.66 6.52
C VAL A 72 -4.49 1.61 5.69
N VAL A 73 -3.89 2.09 4.60
CA VAL A 73 -4.62 2.81 3.55
C VAL A 73 -4.71 1.94 2.30
N THR A 74 -5.69 2.23 1.47
CA THR A 74 -5.85 1.62 0.16
C THR A 74 -5.99 2.66 -0.95
N PHE A 75 -5.43 2.35 -2.12
CA PHE A 75 -5.59 3.12 -3.36
C PHE A 75 -5.53 2.20 -4.59
N PRO A 76 -6.13 2.56 -5.74
CA PRO A 76 -6.09 1.73 -6.94
C PRO A 76 -4.70 1.68 -7.57
N ALA A 77 -4.30 0.53 -8.12
CA ALA A 77 -3.05 0.38 -8.87
C ALA A 77 -2.97 1.34 -10.07
N GLY A 78 -4.10 1.56 -10.76
CA GLY A 78 -4.19 2.51 -11.86
C GLY A 78 -3.85 3.95 -11.45
N ALA A 79 -4.09 4.34 -10.19
CA ALA A 79 -3.71 5.66 -9.69
C ALA A 79 -2.18 5.82 -9.59
N ALA A 80 -1.46 4.76 -9.22
CA ALA A 80 0.01 4.77 -9.23
C ALA A 80 0.55 4.85 -10.67
N ARG A 81 -0.02 4.06 -11.60
CA ARG A 81 0.38 4.08 -13.01
C ARG A 81 0.09 5.41 -13.71
N ALA A 82 -1.03 6.05 -13.39
CA ALA A 82 -1.34 7.40 -13.86
C ALA A 82 -0.25 8.42 -13.46
N LEU A 83 0.38 8.21 -12.30
CA LEU A 83 1.50 9.00 -11.79
C LEU A 83 2.88 8.48 -12.28
N LYS A 84 2.91 7.66 -13.33
CA LYS A 84 4.14 7.07 -13.92
C LYS A 84 4.96 6.25 -12.92
N GLN A 85 4.28 5.56 -12.01
CA GLN A 85 4.88 4.56 -11.14
C GLN A 85 4.61 3.17 -11.72
N ASP A 86 5.61 2.29 -11.66
CA ASP A 86 5.43 0.89 -12.01
C ASP A 86 4.81 0.14 -10.83
N VAL A 87 3.93 -0.80 -11.10
CA VAL A 87 3.32 -1.67 -10.09
C VAL A 87 3.68 -3.10 -10.44
N VAL A 88 4.49 -3.74 -9.60
CA VAL A 88 5.14 -5.03 -9.89
C VAL A 88 4.80 -6.02 -8.78
N HIS A 89 4.17 -7.15 -9.15
CA HIS A 89 3.99 -8.26 -8.22
C HIS A 89 5.35 -8.92 -7.93
N GLU A 90 5.75 -8.87 -6.66
CA GLU A 90 7.01 -9.44 -6.17
C GLU A 90 6.73 -10.24 -4.89
N PRO A 91 6.15 -11.45 -5.03
CA PRO A 91 5.75 -12.21 -3.87
C PRO A 91 6.95 -12.53 -2.98
N LEU A 92 6.72 -12.53 -1.66
CA LEU A 92 7.68 -12.94 -0.65
C LEU A 92 7.26 -14.28 -0.06
N ASP A 93 8.21 -15.05 0.49
CA ASP A 93 7.95 -16.37 1.07
C ASP A 93 6.81 -16.38 2.10
N GLN A 94 6.65 -15.30 2.87
CA GLN A 94 5.63 -15.15 3.91
C GLN A 94 4.50 -14.19 3.54
N ASN A 95 4.54 -13.61 2.35
CA ASN A 95 3.56 -12.64 1.87
C ASN A 95 3.44 -12.74 0.35
N PHE A 96 2.55 -13.63 -0.09
CA PHE A 96 2.28 -13.83 -1.51
C PHE A 96 1.71 -12.57 -2.17
N ALA A 97 0.91 -11.78 -1.45
CA ALA A 97 0.31 -10.57 -2.01
C ALA A 97 1.31 -9.40 -2.18
N HIS A 98 2.57 -9.59 -1.78
CA HIS A 98 3.58 -8.53 -1.82
C HIS A 98 3.74 -7.97 -3.24
N THR A 99 3.64 -6.65 -3.31
CA THR A 99 3.72 -5.89 -4.54
C THR A 99 4.57 -4.65 -4.26
N GLU A 100 5.33 -4.22 -5.25
CA GLU A 100 6.09 -2.98 -5.17
C GLU A 100 5.52 -1.92 -6.10
N VAL A 101 5.38 -0.71 -5.58
CA VAL A 101 5.18 0.49 -6.38
C VAL A 101 6.55 1.15 -6.58
N ARG A 102 7.07 1.11 -7.80
CA ARG A 102 8.42 1.56 -8.16
C ARG A 102 8.40 2.88 -8.92
N GLY A 103 9.43 3.69 -8.71
CA GLY A 103 9.64 4.93 -9.46
C GLY A 103 10.00 6.11 -8.57
N LYS A 104 10.41 7.21 -9.20
CA LYS A 104 10.81 8.43 -8.49
C LYS A 104 9.60 9.09 -7.84
N LYS A 105 9.52 9.01 -6.51
CA LYS A 105 8.44 9.63 -5.72
C LYS A 105 8.80 11.05 -5.29
N ASN A 106 8.66 11.99 -6.21
CA ASN A 106 8.79 13.40 -5.89
C ASN A 106 7.63 13.86 -4.97
N ALA A 107 7.73 15.09 -4.47
CA ALA A 107 6.74 15.63 -3.54
C ALA A 107 5.31 15.68 -4.12
N THR A 108 5.17 15.84 -5.44
CA THR A 108 3.86 15.82 -6.12
C THR A 108 3.29 14.42 -6.15
N VAL A 109 4.05 13.42 -6.63
CA VAL A 109 3.63 12.02 -6.68
C VAL A 109 3.20 11.52 -5.29
N ALA A 110 4.03 11.76 -4.26
CA ALA A 110 3.74 11.32 -2.91
C ALA A 110 2.49 11.99 -2.30
N ARG A 111 2.23 13.26 -2.64
CA ARG A 111 1.00 13.96 -2.23
C ARG A 111 -0.22 13.43 -2.94
N GLU A 112 -0.12 13.17 -4.24
CA GLU A 112 -1.23 12.63 -5.03
C GLU A 112 -1.61 11.23 -4.56
N LEU A 113 -0.63 10.35 -4.33
CA LEU A 113 -0.88 9.01 -3.74
C LEU A 113 -1.56 9.12 -2.37
N ALA A 114 -1.09 10.02 -1.50
CA ALA A 114 -1.74 10.27 -0.21
C ALA A 114 -3.18 10.80 -0.35
N ARG A 115 -3.44 11.62 -1.36
CA ARG A 115 -4.76 12.24 -1.62
C ARG A 115 -5.77 11.23 -2.16
N VAL A 116 -5.36 10.31 -3.03
CA VAL A 116 -6.25 9.28 -3.60
C VAL A 116 -6.42 8.07 -2.68
N SER A 117 -5.64 8.00 -1.60
CA SER A 117 -5.74 6.94 -0.61
C SER A 117 -6.92 7.14 0.34
N ARG A 118 -7.53 6.05 0.78
CA ARG A 118 -8.53 6.01 1.87
C ARG A 118 -8.06 5.09 2.99
N TRP A 119 -8.40 5.42 4.24
CA TRP A 119 -8.13 4.53 5.37
C TRP A 119 -9.05 3.30 5.35
N LEU A 120 -8.47 2.12 5.56
CA LEU A 120 -9.19 0.91 5.98
C LEU A 120 -9.15 0.78 7.51
N ARG A 121 -8.00 1.11 8.11
CA ARG A 121 -7.79 1.21 9.55
C ARG A 121 -6.82 2.34 9.84
N GLN A 122 -7.16 3.24 10.76
CA GLN A 122 -6.18 4.21 11.28
C GLN A 122 -5.28 3.54 12.32
N ALA A 123 -4.01 3.99 12.41
CA ALA A 123 -3.13 3.57 13.49
C ALA A 123 -3.78 3.91 14.84
N PRO A 124 -3.67 3.04 15.87
CA PRO A 124 -4.07 3.38 17.23
C PRO A 124 -3.45 4.71 17.65
N THR A 125 -4.21 5.51 18.38
CA THR A 125 -3.69 6.72 19.01
C THR A 125 -3.38 6.35 20.44
N ASP A 126 -2.12 6.49 20.85
CA ASP A 126 -1.74 6.43 22.27
C ASP A 126 -2.48 7.50 23.09
#